data_AF-F3FY13-F1
#
_entry.id   AF-F3FY13-F1
#
_cell.length_a   1.000
_cell.length_b   1.000
_cell.length_c   1.000
_cell.angle_alpha   90.00
_cell.angle_beta   90.00
_cell.angle_gamma   90.00
#
_symmetry.space_group_name_H-M   'P 1'
#
loop_
_entity.id
_entity.type
_entity.pdbx_description
1 polymer ?
#
loop_
_entity_poly.entity_id
_entity_poly.type
_entity_poly.pdbx_seq_one_letter_code
_entity_poly.pdbx_strand_id
1 'polypeptide(L)' 'MLLDEPTNHLDIGAIAWLEEALKDFQGAVLFITHDRAFLQNLATRILELDRGGLIDW' A
#
# COMPACT_ATOMS: atom_id res chain seq x y z
N MET A 1 6.13 -5.79 7.55
CA MET A 1 4.86 -5.29 8.14
C MET A 1 3.71 -5.66 7.21
N LEU A 2 2.52 -5.94 7.77
CA LEU A 2 1.30 -6.22 7.00
C LEU A 2 0.27 -5.13 7.30
N LEU A 3 -0.33 -4.52 6.29
CA LEU A 3 -1.33 -3.47 6.43
C LEU A 3 -2.57 -3.80 5.57
N ASP A 4 -3.75 -3.68 6.15
CA ASP A 4 -5.02 -3.89 5.46
C ASP A 4 -5.83 -2.59 5.47
N GLU A 5 -6.11 -2.04 4.29
CA GLU A 5 -6.74 -0.74 4.05
C GLU A 5 -6.16 0.41 4.92
N PRO A 6 -4.84 0.68 4.85
CA PRO A 6 -4.17 1.60 5.78
C PRO A 6 -4.54 3.07 5.58
N THR A 7 -5.16 3.43 4.46
CA THR A 7 -5.64 4.80 4.16
C THR A 7 -7.07 5.04 4.66
N ASN A 8 -7.77 4.01 5.12
CA ASN A 8 -9.16 4.13 5.51
C ASN A 8 -9.32 5.04 6.75
N HIS A 9 -10.36 5.89 6.72
CA HIS A 9 -10.64 6.90 7.73
C HIS A 9 -9.54 7.96 7.94
N LEU A 10 -8.49 7.99 7.11
CA LEU A 10 -7.46 9.02 7.15
C LEU A 10 -7.83 10.21 6.27
N ASP A 11 -7.48 11.41 6.73
CA ASP A 11 -7.49 12.60 5.87
C ASP A 11 -6.26 12.63 4.95
N ILE A 12 -6.26 13.55 3.99
CA ILE A 12 -5.20 13.68 2.98
C ILE A 12 -3.83 13.95 3.62
N GLY A 13 -3.77 14.71 4.71
CA GLY A 13 -2.52 15.03 5.39
C GLY A 13 -1.95 13.80 6.10
N ALA A 14 -2.81 13.02 6.76
CA ALA A 14 -2.44 11.78 7.41
C ALA A 14 -1.98 10.72 6.40
N ILE A 15 -2.61 10.64 5.22
CA ILE A 15 -2.16 9.76 4.14
C ILE A 15 -0.75 10.14 3.69
N ALA A 16 -0.49 11.44 3.42
CA ALA A 16 0.83 11.89 3.00
C ALA A 16 1.92 11.60 4.06
N TRP A 17 1.61 11.81 5.34
CA TRP A 17 2.52 11.44 6.43
C TRP A 17 2.81 9.93 6.45
N LEU A 18 1.77 9.11 6.30
CA LEU A 18 1.91 7.66 6.28
C LEU A 18 2.77 7.21 5.09
N GLU A 19 2.61 7.81 3.92
CA GLU A 19 3.43 7.50 2.76
C GLU A 19 4.92 7.73 3.03
N GLU A 20 5.28 8.89 3.58
CA GLU A 20 6.69 9.19 3.92
C GLU A 20 7.22 8.23 5.00
N ALA A 21 6.42 7.96 6.04
CA ALA A 21 6.81 7.01 7.09
C ALA A 21 7.07 5.60 6.54
N LEU A 22 6.29 5.16 5.55
CA LEU A 22 6.47 3.85 4.91
C LEU A 22 7.66 3.82 3.94
N LYS A 23 7.98 4.92 3.27
CA LYS A 23 9.18 5.03 2.42
C LYS A 23 10.48 4.95 3.22
N ASP A 24 10.49 5.54 4.42
CA ASP A 24 11.67 5.52 5.30
C ASP A 24 11.84 4.20 6.06
N PHE A 25 10.79 3.37 6.11
CA PHE A 25 10.79 2.11 6.84
C PHE A 25 11.85 1.14 6.27
N GLN A 26 12.83 0.78 7.10
CA GLN A 26 13.89 -0.17 6.74
C GLN A 26 13.37 -1.61 6.84
N GLY A 27 12.57 -2.03 5.87
CA GLY A 27 12.06 -3.39 5.78
C GLY A 27 11.02 -3.56 4.67
N ALA A 28 10.47 -4.76 4.54
CA ALA A 28 9.40 -5.03 3.59
C ALA A 28 8.03 -4.69 4.20
N VAL A 29 7.21 -4.00 3.42
CA VAL A 29 5.80 -3.74 3.71
C VAL A 29 4.96 -4.43 2.65
N LEU A 30 4.01 -5.24 3.09
CA LEU A 30 2.94 -5.75 2.24
C LEU A 30 1.66 -5.05 2.70
N PHE A 31 0.99 -4.39 1.76
CA PHE A 31 -0.25 -3.70 2.05
C PHE A 31 -1.32 -4.03 1.02
N ILE A 32 -2.57 -3.94 1.45
CA ILE A 32 -3.76 -4.08 0.62
C ILE A 32 -4.50 -2.76 0.70
N THR A 33 -4.87 -2.20 -0.45
CA THR A 33 -5.66 -0.97 -0.50
C THR A 33 -6.45 -0.87 -1.79
N HIS A 34 -7.60 -0.20 -1.71
CA HIS A 34 -8.34 0.27 -2.88
C HIS A 34 -7.88 1.65 -3.40
N ASP A 35 -6.95 2.33 -2.70
CA ASP A 35 -6.43 3.64 -3.11
C ASP A 35 -5.33 3.51 -4.18
N ARG A 36 -5.65 3.98 -5.38
CA ARG A 36 -4.76 3.91 -6.54
C ARG A 36 -3.57 4.87 -6.44
N ALA A 37 -3.74 6.04 -5.82
CA ALA A 37 -2.66 7.02 -5.68
C ALA A 37 -1.62 6.50 -4.69
N PHE A 38 -2.09 5.98 -3.54
CA PHE A 38 -1.23 5.36 -2.53
C PHE A 38 -0.45 4.17 -3.12
N LEU A 39 -1.12 3.30 -3.88
CA LEU A 39 -0.49 2.19 -4.57
C LEU A 39 0.58 2.66 -5.56
N GLN A 40 0.28 3.67 -6.38
CA GLN A 40 1.25 4.24 -7.34
C GLN A 40 2.46 4.88 -6.67
N ASN A 41 2.29 5.48 -5.48
CA ASN A 41 3.35 6.21 -4.78
C ASN A 41 4.29 5.30 -3.99
N LEU A 42 3.83 4.14 -3.51
CA LEU A 42 4.57 3.26 -2.60
C LEU A 42 4.88 1.87 -3.15
N ALA A 43 4.03 1.31 -4.01
CA ALA A 43 4.20 -0.07 -4.43
C ALA A 43 5.44 -0.21 -5.32
N THR A 44 6.37 -1.05 -4.88
CA THR A 44 7.55 -1.43 -5.68
C THR A 44 7.29 -2.68 -6.52
N ARG A 45 6.26 -3.45 -6.17
CA ARG A 45 5.74 -4.63 -6.87
C ARG A 45 4.24 -4.73 -6.62
N ILE A 46 3.49 -5.22 -7.60
CA ILE A 46 2.03 -5.37 -7.49
C ILE A 46 1.68 -6.84 -7.70
N LEU A 47 0.97 -7.39 -6.72
CA LEU A 47 0.39 -8.73 -6.81
C LEU A 47 -1.12 -8.57 -7.03
N GLU A 48 -1.62 -9.05 -8.16
CA GLU A 48 -3.05 -9.10 -8.46
C GLU A 48 -3.62 -10.45 -8.02
N LEU A 49 -4.72 -10.40 -7.26
CA LEU A 49 -5.48 -11.59 -6.88
C LEU A 49 -6.72 -11.69 -7.77
N ASP A 50 -6.73 -12.60 -8.73
CA ASP A 50 -7.88 -12.87 -9.60
C ASP A 50 -8.35 -14.32 -9.42
N ARG A 51 -9.63 -14.50 -9.05
CA ARG A 51 -10.30 -15.81 -8.87
C ARG A 51 -9.51 -16.82 -8.01
N GLY A 52 -8.80 -16.34 -6.99
CA GLY A 52 -7.97 -17.17 -6.10
C GLY A 52 -6.59 -17.53 -6.66
N GLY A 53 -6.25 -17.06 -7.86
CA GLY A 53 -4.90 -17.05 -8.40
C GLY A 53 -4.18 -15.74 -8.06
N LEU A 54 -2.88 -15.84 -7.76
CA LEU A 54 -2.02 -14.68 -7.52
C LEU A 54 -1.10 -14.48 -8.73
N ILE A 55 -1.18 -13.29 -9.33
CA ILE A 55 -0.41 -12.88 -10.51
C ILE A 55 0.54 -11.77 -10.09
N ASP A 56 1.81 -11.92 -10.45
CA ASP A 56 2.86 -10.93 -10.20
C ASP A 56 3.09 -10.11 -11.47
N TRP A 57 2.93 -8.79 -11.38
CA TRP A 57 3.04 -7.84 -12.49
C TRP A 57 4.40 -7.13 -12.53
#